data_AF-A0A1Z5KBI0-F1
#
_entry.id   AF-A0A1Z5KBI0-F1
#
_cell.length_a   1.000
_cell.length_b   1.000
_cell.length_c   1.000
_cell.angle_alpha   90.00
_cell.angle_beta   90.00
_cell.angle_gamma   90.00
#
_symmetry.space_group_name_H-M   'P 1'
#
loop_
_entity.id
_entity.type
_entity.pdbx_description
1 polymer ?
#
loop_
_entity_poly.entity_id
_entity_poly.type
_entity_poly.pdbx_seq_one_letter_code
_entity_poly.pdbx_strand_id
1 'polypeptide(L)'
;METTDRLKHRSSSNKSPARDLSLPLASSEKKKRRGTSSAAGATLLLLVALAGSAALGGGGVYYYLSNDSTAENQLSSLNSRLMALSEEKANLERKLQAPVVAGNTPSTEAMQKRIDNLLKFKQKMKDNLQKWSKERLLAKYGAGPHYVDIEVAFDPSSNIYGDGPDTDHITIELASEEDMPHTVLWFLDQVDRRLYDGCSFHRNAGHVIQGGPAPNFLTPPNAGLVKHFKESGVESVLFQEYSEKYPHVKYTLGYAGRPGGPDFYISMQDNTRNHGPGGQGSYEDPTEADPCFAKVVQGFAVADRIHKSAVQEGSYKRMQHYVAIKTMRMVQYDPEAAQ
;
A
#
# COMPACT_ATOMS: atom_id res chain seq x y z
N MET A 1 26.82 14.37 -62.02
CA MET A 1 27.56 13.10 -62.17
C MET A 1 27.49 12.41 -60.82
N GLU A 2 26.47 11.57 -60.57
CA GLU A 2 26.51 10.10 -60.80
C GLU A 2 27.64 9.46 -59.98
N THR A 3 27.42 8.63 -58.95
CA THR A 3 26.71 7.33 -58.84
C THR A 3 26.71 6.92 -57.35
N THR A 4 25.60 6.58 -56.68
CA THR A 4 24.99 5.25 -56.40
C THR A 4 25.91 4.09 -55.95
N ASP A 5 25.69 3.58 -54.72
CA ASP A 5 25.58 2.14 -54.36
C ASP A 5 25.18 2.00 -52.87
N ARG A 6 23.97 1.57 -52.45
CA ARG A 6 23.29 0.25 -52.45
C ARG A 6 24.06 -0.90 -51.77
N LEU A 7 23.79 -1.10 -50.48
CA LEU A 7 24.00 -2.37 -49.78
C LEU A 7 22.66 -2.91 -49.23
N LYS A 8 22.34 -4.14 -49.66
CA LYS A 8 21.16 -4.92 -49.31
C LYS A 8 21.41 -5.72 -48.03
N HIS A 9 20.55 -5.62 -47.03
CA HIS A 9 20.50 -6.58 -45.92
C HIS A 9 19.57 -7.76 -46.27
N ARG A 10 20.12 -8.97 -46.17
CA ARG A 10 19.44 -10.26 -46.33
C ARG A 10 18.71 -10.63 -45.03
N SER A 11 17.47 -11.10 -45.17
CA SER A 11 16.72 -11.82 -44.15
C SER A 11 17.20 -13.27 -44.05
N SER A 12 17.42 -13.79 -42.84
CA SER A 12 17.46 -15.23 -42.58
C SER A 12 16.36 -15.61 -41.59
N SER A 13 15.50 -16.50 -42.04
CA SER A 13 14.43 -17.15 -41.30
C SER A 13 14.98 -18.40 -40.62
N ASN A 14 14.84 -18.50 -39.30
CA ASN A 14 15.10 -19.73 -38.57
C ASN A 14 13.76 -20.37 -38.16
N LYS A 15 13.48 -21.52 -38.79
CA LYS A 15 12.45 -22.48 -38.40
C LYS A 15 12.90 -23.22 -37.14
N SER A 16 12.03 -23.31 -36.13
CA SER A 16 12.19 -24.22 -34.99
C SER A 16 11.39 -25.51 -35.24
N PRO A 17 11.93 -26.71 -34.93
CA PRO A 17 11.20 -27.96 -35.02
C PRO A 17 10.43 -28.26 -33.72
N ALA A 18 9.21 -28.76 -33.89
CA ALA A 18 8.38 -29.31 -32.83
C ALA A 18 8.84 -30.71 -32.40
N ARG A 19 8.87 -30.96 -31.09
CA ARG A 19 8.79 -32.27 -30.41
C ARG A 19 8.16 -32.01 -29.04
N ASP A 20 6.89 -32.34 -28.83
CA ASP A 20 6.33 -33.64 -28.45
C ASP A 20 6.89 -34.16 -27.11
N LEU A 21 6.14 -33.86 -26.04
CA LEU A 21 6.31 -34.40 -24.69
C LEU A 21 4.94 -34.81 -24.18
N SER A 22 4.65 -36.09 -24.35
CA SER A 22 3.56 -36.81 -23.70
C SER A 22 3.92 -37.02 -22.22
N LEU A 23 3.04 -36.57 -21.32
CA LEU A 23 3.11 -36.85 -19.88
C LEU A 23 1.98 -37.82 -19.49
N PRO A 24 2.25 -38.84 -18.66
CA PRO A 24 1.22 -39.73 -18.15
C PRO A 24 0.47 -39.11 -16.98
N LEU A 25 -0.86 -39.22 -17.04
CA LEU A 25 -1.80 -38.95 -15.96
C LEU A 25 -1.65 -40.00 -14.85
N ALA A 26 -1.32 -39.55 -13.64
CA ALA A 26 -1.44 -40.37 -12.42
C ALA A 26 -2.57 -39.81 -11.53
N SER A 27 -3.59 -40.64 -11.37
CA SER A 27 -4.71 -40.49 -10.44
C SER A 27 -4.39 -41.02 -9.05
N SER A 28 -5.21 -40.63 -8.06
CA SER A 28 -5.31 -41.06 -6.64
C SER A 28 -4.80 -39.99 -5.67
N GLU A 29 -5.42 -39.69 -4.52
CA GLU A 29 -6.51 -40.32 -3.78
C GLU A 29 -7.06 -39.27 -2.79
N LYS A 30 -8.39 -39.11 -2.72
CA LYS A 30 -9.05 -38.25 -1.71
C LYS A 30 -9.10 -38.97 -0.37
N LYS A 31 -8.32 -38.52 0.63
CA LYS A 31 -8.46 -38.98 2.02
C LYS A 31 -9.18 -37.92 2.87
N LYS A 32 -10.45 -38.19 3.13
CA LYS A 32 -11.37 -37.42 3.99
C LYS A 32 -11.03 -37.75 5.46
N ARG A 33 -10.48 -36.79 6.22
CA ARG A 33 -10.38 -36.91 7.69
C ARG A 33 -11.32 -35.88 8.34
N ARG A 34 -12.37 -36.41 8.97
CA ARG A 34 -13.21 -35.72 9.95
C ARG A 34 -12.43 -35.66 11.26
N GLY A 35 -12.16 -34.46 11.75
CA GLY A 35 -11.70 -34.20 13.12
C GLY A 35 -12.66 -33.23 13.77
N THR A 36 -13.43 -33.72 14.73
CA THR A 36 -14.28 -32.94 15.63
C THR A 36 -13.42 -32.42 16.78
N SER A 37 -13.39 -31.11 16.99
CA SER A 37 -12.98 -30.54 18.27
C SER A 37 -13.96 -29.43 18.64
N SER A 38 -14.73 -29.71 19.68
CA SER A 38 -15.53 -28.74 20.41
C SER A 38 -14.60 -27.77 21.13
N ALA A 39 -14.83 -26.46 20.96
CA ALA A 39 -14.42 -25.46 21.92
C ALA A 39 -15.65 -24.62 22.25
N ALA A 40 -16.18 -24.82 23.44
CA ALA A 40 -17.12 -23.91 24.06
C ALA A 40 -16.39 -22.60 24.37
N GLY A 41 -16.96 -21.47 23.94
CA GLY A 41 -16.43 -20.14 24.20
C GLY A 41 -17.54 -19.10 24.08
N ALA A 42 -18.04 -18.67 25.24
CA ALA A 42 -19.02 -17.62 25.53
C ALA A 42 -19.59 -16.79 24.35
N THR A 43 -20.87 -17.03 24.04
CA THR A 43 -21.71 -16.11 23.26
C THR A 43 -22.19 -14.97 24.15
N LEU A 44 -21.67 -13.76 23.96
CA LEU A 44 -22.25 -12.53 24.53
C LEU A 44 -23.30 -12.01 23.53
N LEU A 45 -24.57 -12.03 23.93
CA LEU A 45 -25.68 -11.46 23.16
C LEU A 45 -25.60 -9.92 23.17
N LEU A 46 -25.60 -9.28 21.99
CA LEU A 46 -25.83 -7.84 21.86
C LEU A 46 -27.12 -7.60 21.07
N LEU A 47 -28.09 -6.99 21.74
CA LEU A 47 -29.37 -6.51 21.21
C LEU A 47 -29.15 -5.31 20.28
N VAL A 48 -29.64 -5.39 19.04
CA VAL A 48 -29.79 -4.23 18.15
C VAL A 48 -31.21 -3.69 18.32
N ALA A 49 -31.32 -2.51 18.92
CA ALA A 49 -32.54 -1.70 18.86
C ALA A 49 -32.54 -0.89 17.55
N LEU A 50 -33.37 -1.30 16.61
CA LEU A 50 -33.87 -0.43 15.56
C LEU A 50 -34.87 0.54 16.20
N ALA A 51 -34.51 1.82 16.31
CA ALA A 51 -35.47 2.87 16.54
C ALA A 51 -35.07 4.10 15.74
N GLY A 52 -35.86 4.38 14.69
CA GLY A 52 -35.90 5.71 14.10
C GLY A 52 -36.50 6.68 15.12
N SER A 53 -35.89 7.85 15.24
CA SER A 53 -36.55 9.09 15.65
C SER A 53 -35.59 10.24 15.38
N ALA A 54 -36.06 11.17 14.56
CA ALA A 54 -35.52 12.52 14.51
C ALA A 54 -35.70 13.19 15.89
N ALA A 55 -34.84 14.17 16.13
CA ALA A 55 -34.80 15.10 17.26
C ALA A 55 -33.93 14.70 18.46
N LEU A 56 -32.99 15.62 18.74
CA LEU A 56 -32.18 15.82 19.95
C LEU A 56 -30.88 15.01 20.07
N GLY A 57 -29.79 15.69 19.70
CA GLY A 57 -28.61 15.83 20.57
C GLY A 57 -27.72 14.61 20.78
N GLY A 58 -26.64 14.53 19.99
CA GLY A 58 -25.33 14.10 20.51
C GLY A 58 -25.22 12.69 21.10
N GLY A 59 -25.82 11.67 20.48
CA GLY A 59 -25.50 10.27 20.79
C GLY A 59 -24.26 9.81 20.04
N GLY A 60 -23.09 9.77 20.70
CA GLY A 60 -21.93 9.05 20.19
C GLY A 60 -22.19 7.55 20.28
N VAL A 61 -22.40 6.89 19.15
CA VAL A 61 -22.57 5.43 19.11
C VAL A 61 -21.20 4.79 19.23
N TYR A 62 -20.92 4.18 20.38
CA TYR A 62 -19.72 3.36 20.61
C TYR A 62 -20.06 1.91 20.27
N TYR A 63 -19.44 1.38 19.21
CA TYR A 63 -19.57 -0.03 18.83
C TYR A 63 -18.45 -0.83 19.51
N TYR A 64 -18.80 -1.64 20.51
CA TYR A 64 -17.91 -2.69 21.01
C TYR A 64 -17.99 -3.89 20.04
N LEU A 65 -16.89 -4.17 19.34
CA LEU A 65 -16.77 -5.26 18.38
C LEU A 65 -16.08 -6.44 19.03
N SER A 66 -16.83 -7.49 19.37
CA SER A 66 -16.30 -8.72 19.97
C SER A 66 -16.08 -9.87 18.97
N ASN A 67 -16.25 -9.63 17.67
CA ASN A 67 -15.94 -10.59 16.62
C ASN A 67 -15.18 -9.90 15.47
N ASP A 68 -13.97 -10.38 15.15
CA ASP A 68 -13.13 -9.82 14.08
C ASP A 68 -13.85 -9.70 12.73
N SER A 69 -14.69 -10.68 12.38
CA SER A 69 -15.48 -10.65 11.14
C SER A 69 -16.49 -9.51 11.09
N THR A 70 -16.99 -9.03 12.23
CA THR A 70 -17.90 -7.87 12.26
C THR A 70 -17.15 -6.56 12.07
N ALA A 71 -15.94 -6.46 12.63
CA ALA A 71 -15.08 -5.30 12.48
C ALA A 71 -14.63 -5.14 11.01
N GLU A 72 -14.18 -6.22 10.37
CA GLU A 72 -13.78 -6.22 8.97
C GLU A 72 -14.93 -5.83 8.02
N ASN A 73 -16.13 -6.35 8.25
CA ASN A 73 -17.31 -5.99 7.46
C ASN A 73 -17.70 -4.51 7.62
N GLN A 74 -17.66 -4.00 8.85
CA GLN A 74 -17.92 -2.57 9.11
C GLN A 74 -16.88 -1.68 8.45
N LEU A 75 -15.61 -2.08 8.51
CA LEU A 75 -14.50 -1.37 7.90
C LEU A 75 -14.63 -1.32 6.38
N SER A 76 -14.97 -2.44 5.75
CA SER A 76 -15.25 -2.53 4.31
C SER A 76 -16.42 -1.63 3.90
N SER A 77 -17.50 -1.61 4.71
CA SER A 77 -18.64 -0.72 4.49
C SER A 77 -18.27 0.77 4.62
N LEU A 78 -17.47 1.12 5.64
CA LEU A 78 -16.96 2.48 5.83
C LEU A 78 -16.07 2.90 4.66
N ASN A 79 -15.20 2.01 4.16
CA ASN A 79 -14.36 2.29 3.01
C ASN A 79 -15.17 2.56 1.75
N SER A 80 -16.15 1.69 1.45
CA SER A 80 -17.04 1.87 0.29
C SER A 80 -17.80 3.19 0.37
N ARG A 81 -18.23 3.58 1.57
CA ARG A 81 -18.88 4.87 1.80
C ARG A 81 -17.92 6.05 1.60
N LEU A 82 -16.68 5.94 2.06
CA LEU A 82 -15.66 6.98 1.89
C LEU A 82 -15.31 7.22 0.42
N MET A 83 -15.19 6.15 -0.36
CA MET A 83 -14.99 6.22 -1.81
C MET A 83 -16.19 6.88 -2.51
N ALA A 84 -17.42 6.46 -2.17
CA ALA A 84 -18.64 7.05 -2.73
C ALA A 84 -18.77 8.56 -2.47
N LEU A 85 -18.38 9.04 -1.27
CA LEU A 85 -18.38 10.48 -0.96
C LEU A 85 -17.35 11.25 -1.78
N SER A 86 -16.19 10.65 -2.03
CA SER A 86 -15.12 11.28 -2.80
C SER A 86 -15.53 11.41 -4.27
N GLU A 87 -16.14 10.37 -4.84
CA GLU A 87 -16.71 10.41 -6.19
C GLU A 87 -17.86 11.42 -6.29
N GLU A 88 -18.76 11.48 -5.31
CA GLU A 88 -19.85 12.46 -5.26
C GLU A 88 -19.32 13.90 -5.23
N LYS A 89 -18.29 14.17 -4.44
CA LYS A 89 -17.61 15.48 -4.38
C LYS A 89 -17.04 15.85 -5.76
N ALA A 90 -16.25 14.96 -6.37
CA ALA A 90 -15.64 15.21 -7.68
C ALA A 90 -16.71 15.46 -8.77
N ASN A 91 -17.84 14.75 -8.69
CA ASN A 91 -18.98 14.97 -9.59
C ASN A 91 -19.63 16.35 -9.41
N LEU A 92 -19.75 16.84 -8.17
CA LEU A 92 -20.28 18.18 -7.88
C LEU A 92 -19.31 19.29 -8.32
N GLU A 93 -18.01 19.11 -8.10
CA GLU A 93 -16.98 20.06 -8.55
C GLU A 93 -16.96 20.20 -10.08
N ARG A 94 -17.04 19.08 -10.81
CA ARG A 94 -17.17 19.10 -12.28
C ARG A 94 -18.43 19.83 -12.75
N LYS A 95 -19.55 19.66 -12.04
CA LYS A 95 -20.81 20.39 -12.35
C LYS A 95 -20.71 21.88 -12.06
N LEU A 96 -19.96 22.27 -11.04
CA LEU A 96 -19.74 23.68 -10.69
C LEU A 96 -18.86 24.39 -11.72
N GLN A 97 -17.92 23.68 -12.35
CA GLN A 97 -17.05 24.21 -13.41
C GLN A 97 -17.70 24.20 -14.81
N ALA A 98 -18.77 23.42 -15.00
CA ALA A 98 -19.46 23.33 -16.29
C ALA A 98 -20.25 24.62 -16.61
N PRO A 99 -20.35 25.03 -17.89
CA PRO A 99 -21.19 26.16 -18.28
C PRO A 99 -22.63 25.96 -17.82
N VAL A 100 -23.25 27.03 -17.30
CA VAL A 100 -24.65 27.00 -16.87
C VAL A 100 -25.54 26.82 -18.10
N VAL A 101 -26.00 25.59 -18.34
CA VAL A 101 -27.03 25.30 -19.34
C VAL A 101 -28.37 25.73 -18.75
N ALA A 102 -29.15 26.52 -19.49
CA ALA A 102 -30.47 26.98 -19.07
C ALA A 102 -31.39 25.77 -18.77
N GLY A 103 -31.68 25.54 -17.49
CA GLY A 103 -32.46 24.41 -16.98
C GLY A 103 -32.55 24.41 -15.45
N ASN A 104 -33.21 23.40 -14.87
CA ASN A 104 -33.40 23.21 -13.41
C ASN A 104 -32.10 22.81 -12.67
N THR A 105 -30.99 23.48 -12.96
CA THR A 105 -29.73 23.25 -12.26
C THR A 105 -29.82 23.80 -10.83
N PRO A 106 -29.41 23.04 -9.80
CA PRO A 106 -29.30 23.56 -8.44
C PRO A 106 -28.47 24.84 -8.44
N SER A 107 -28.80 25.80 -7.57
CA SER A 107 -27.98 27.01 -7.43
C SER A 107 -26.54 26.63 -7.08
N THR A 108 -25.59 27.43 -7.54
CA THR A 108 -24.16 27.29 -7.19
C THR A 108 -23.96 27.23 -5.69
N GLU A 109 -24.72 28.04 -4.94
CA GLU A 109 -24.75 28.04 -3.47
C GLU A 109 -25.21 26.69 -2.88
N ALA A 110 -26.27 26.09 -3.43
CA ALA A 110 -26.75 24.79 -2.97
C ALA A 110 -25.74 23.66 -3.24
N MET A 111 -25.05 23.70 -4.37
CA MET A 111 -23.98 22.75 -4.70
C MET A 111 -22.77 22.93 -3.76
N GLN A 112 -22.35 24.17 -3.51
CA GLN A 112 -21.25 24.45 -2.59
C GLN A 112 -21.56 23.98 -1.17
N LYS A 113 -22.74 24.30 -0.65
CA LYS A 113 -23.20 23.83 0.67
C LYS A 113 -23.22 22.30 0.76
N ARG A 114 -23.55 21.60 -0.33
CA ARG A 114 -23.49 20.13 -0.39
C ARG A 114 -22.05 19.62 -0.33
N ILE A 115 -21.13 20.23 -1.09
CA ILE A 115 -19.69 19.92 -1.03
C ILE A 115 -19.17 20.09 0.40
N ASP A 116 -19.47 21.22 1.06
CA ASP A 116 -19.03 21.49 2.43
C ASP A 116 -19.53 20.43 3.42
N ASN A 117 -20.79 19.99 3.26
CA ASN A 117 -21.36 18.93 4.10
C ASN A 117 -20.69 17.57 3.84
N LEU A 118 -20.39 17.24 2.57
CA LEU A 118 -19.65 16.02 2.23
C LEU A 118 -18.25 16.03 2.81
N LEU A 119 -17.55 17.18 2.77
CA LEU A 119 -16.22 17.34 3.36
C LEU A 119 -16.25 17.17 4.88
N LYS A 120 -17.20 17.81 5.58
CA LYS A 120 -17.40 17.61 7.03
C LYS A 120 -17.67 16.15 7.39
N PHE A 121 -18.49 15.48 6.58
CA PHE A 121 -18.81 14.07 6.79
C PHE A 121 -17.60 13.15 6.52
N LYS A 122 -16.86 13.39 5.42
CA LYS A 122 -15.59 12.72 5.09
C LYS A 122 -14.60 12.85 6.24
N GLN A 123 -14.39 14.07 6.76
CA GLN A 123 -13.47 14.31 7.88
C GLN A 123 -13.89 13.54 9.14
N LYS A 124 -15.16 13.63 9.54
CA LYS A 124 -15.66 12.89 10.71
C LYS A 124 -15.49 11.37 10.59
N MET A 125 -15.63 10.82 9.38
CA MET A 125 -15.35 9.40 9.16
C MET A 125 -13.86 9.07 9.29
N LYS A 126 -12.97 9.91 8.74
CA LYS A 126 -11.51 9.76 8.94
C LYS A 126 -11.16 9.77 10.42
N ASP A 127 -11.64 10.75 11.18
CA ASP A 127 -11.38 10.87 12.62
C ASP A 127 -11.82 9.60 13.40
N ASN A 128 -13.00 9.08 13.07
CA ASN A 128 -13.51 7.85 13.69
C ASN A 128 -12.66 6.62 13.31
N LEU A 129 -12.22 6.52 12.04
CA LEU A 129 -11.35 5.45 11.58
C LEU A 129 -9.98 5.52 12.27
N GLN A 130 -9.40 6.71 12.41
CA GLN A 130 -8.13 6.90 13.13
C GLN A 130 -8.26 6.45 14.58
N LYS A 131 -9.33 6.85 15.28
CA LYS A 131 -9.58 6.42 16.66
C LYS A 131 -9.69 4.90 16.77
N TRP A 132 -10.49 4.28 15.91
CA TRP A 132 -10.64 2.82 15.89
C TRP A 132 -9.33 2.11 15.55
N SER A 133 -8.59 2.60 14.55
CA SER A 133 -7.30 2.05 14.17
C SER A 133 -6.28 2.15 15.31
N LYS A 134 -6.27 3.26 16.07
CA LYS A 134 -5.44 3.42 17.25
C LYS A 134 -5.77 2.39 18.33
N GLU A 135 -7.05 2.24 18.66
CA GLU A 135 -7.51 1.26 19.65
C GLU A 135 -7.10 -0.17 19.24
N ARG A 136 -7.25 -0.53 17.96
CA ARG A 136 -6.85 -1.84 17.42
C ARG A 136 -5.33 -2.02 17.37
N LEU A 137 -4.59 -1.00 16.97
CA LEU A 137 -3.12 -0.99 16.94
C LEU A 137 -2.57 -1.28 18.34
N LEU A 138 -3.04 -0.52 19.34
CA LEU A 138 -2.65 -0.71 20.74
C LEU A 138 -3.05 -2.09 21.27
N ALA A 139 -4.25 -2.57 20.93
CA ALA A 139 -4.72 -3.88 21.38
C ALA A 139 -3.93 -5.04 20.77
N LYS A 140 -3.52 -4.94 19.50
CA LYS A 140 -2.86 -6.03 18.76
C LYS A 140 -1.34 -6.00 18.90
N TYR A 141 -0.73 -4.83 18.82
CA TYR A 141 0.72 -4.65 18.73
C TYR A 141 1.34 -3.92 19.92
N GLY A 142 0.51 -3.37 20.83
CA GLY A 142 0.97 -2.55 21.94
C GLY A 142 1.28 -1.11 21.53
N ALA A 143 1.81 -0.33 22.45
CA ALA A 143 2.30 1.03 22.18
C ALA A 143 3.60 1.00 21.37
N GLY A 144 3.81 2.02 20.55
CA GLY A 144 5.04 2.18 19.77
C GLY A 144 6.22 2.75 20.59
N PRO A 145 7.35 3.05 19.93
CA PRO A 145 7.58 2.89 18.49
C PRO A 145 7.66 1.42 18.08
N HIS A 146 7.15 1.11 16.89
CA HIS A 146 7.28 -0.22 16.29
C HIS A 146 8.44 -0.23 15.30
N TYR A 147 9.16 -1.35 15.25
CA TYR A 147 10.29 -1.52 14.34
C TYR A 147 10.05 -2.70 13.41
N VAL A 148 10.42 -2.53 12.15
CA VAL A 148 10.34 -3.58 11.13
C VAL A 148 11.70 -3.76 10.49
N ASP A 149 12.16 -5.00 10.46
CA ASP A 149 13.36 -5.43 9.77
C ASP A 149 12.99 -5.96 8.37
N ILE A 150 13.67 -5.46 7.35
CA ILE A 150 13.53 -5.84 5.95
C ILE A 150 14.82 -6.52 5.53
N GLU A 151 14.79 -7.85 5.42
CA GLU A 151 15.90 -8.62 4.88
C GLU A 151 15.83 -8.61 3.35
N VAL A 152 16.85 -8.06 2.70
CA VAL A 152 16.94 -7.97 1.25
C VAL A 152 18.00 -8.91 0.69
N ALA A 153 17.84 -9.31 -0.57
CA ALA A 153 18.85 -10.05 -1.32
C ALA A 153 19.09 -9.45 -2.71
N PHE A 154 20.33 -9.50 -3.15
CA PHE A 154 20.79 -8.90 -4.40
C PHE A 154 20.96 -9.95 -5.48
N ASP A 155 20.38 -9.71 -6.66
CA ASP A 155 20.52 -10.60 -7.82
C ASP A 155 22.00 -10.65 -8.24
N PRO A 156 22.63 -11.83 -8.35
CA PRO A 156 24.01 -11.98 -8.82
C PRO A 156 24.31 -11.34 -10.19
N SER A 157 23.27 -11.11 -11.00
CA SER A 157 23.38 -10.46 -12.31
C SER A 157 23.23 -8.93 -12.24
N SER A 158 22.87 -8.38 -11.08
CA SER A 158 22.67 -6.94 -10.91
C SER A 158 23.98 -6.15 -10.91
N ASN A 159 23.92 -4.90 -11.34
CA ASN A 159 25.06 -3.98 -11.34
C ASN A 159 25.51 -3.52 -9.94
N ILE A 160 24.77 -3.91 -8.90
CA ILE A 160 25.05 -3.59 -7.49
C ILE A 160 25.43 -4.84 -6.70
N TYR A 161 25.54 -6.00 -7.36
CA TYR A 161 26.05 -7.22 -6.76
C TYR A 161 27.56 -7.08 -6.51
N GLY A 162 28.05 -7.59 -5.37
CA GLY A 162 29.45 -7.45 -4.95
C GLY A 162 29.81 -6.15 -4.20
N ASP A 163 28.93 -5.13 -4.20
CA ASP A 163 29.11 -3.89 -3.41
C ASP A 163 28.90 -4.07 -1.89
N GLY A 164 28.72 -5.31 -1.43
CA GLY A 164 28.40 -5.69 -0.05
C GLY A 164 27.99 -7.16 0.04
N PRO A 165 27.43 -7.62 1.17
CA PRO A 165 26.98 -8.99 1.31
C PRO A 165 25.84 -9.34 0.33
N ASP A 166 25.65 -10.63 0.06
CA ASP A 166 24.58 -11.14 -0.81
C ASP A 166 23.18 -10.85 -0.25
N THR A 167 23.09 -10.77 1.08
CA THR A 167 21.90 -10.42 1.85
C THR A 167 22.23 -9.35 2.87
N ASP A 168 21.32 -8.42 3.10
CA ASP A 168 21.52 -7.32 4.05
C ASP A 168 20.18 -6.86 4.65
N HIS A 169 20.22 -5.93 5.60
CA HIS A 169 19.07 -5.52 6.39
C HIS A 169 18.82 -4.01 6.34
N ILE A 170 17.55 -3.64 6.26
CA ILE A 170 17.07 -2.29 6.50
C ILE A 170 16.10 -2.35 7.67
N THR A 171 16.37 -1.61 8.74
CA THR A 171 15.43 -1.47 9.87
C THR A 171 14.76 -0.12 9.78
N ILE A 172 13.43 -0.13 9.90
CA ILE A 172 12.61 1.08 9.90
C ILE A 172 11.91 1.24 11.25
N GLU A 173 11.77 2.48 11.69
CA GLU A 173 10.93 2.90 12.80
C GLU A 173 9.62 3.47 12.24
N LEU A 174 8.50 2.90 12.65
CA LEU A 174 7.18 3.38 12.25
C LEU A 174 6.75 4.59 13.07
N ALA A 175 5.82 5.36 12.52
CA ALA A 175 5.20 6.46 13.22
C ALA A 175 4.44 6.02 14.47
N SER A 176 4.23 6.99 15.37
CA SER A 176 3.45 6.73 16.59
C SER A 176 1.98 6.51 16.27
N GLU A 177 1.30 5.79 17.16
CA GLU A 177 -0.14 5.60 17.17
C GLU A 177 -0.93 6.92 17.33
N GLU A 178 -0.27 8.00 17.74
CA GLU A 178 -0.88 9.32 17.85
C GLU A 178 -0.85 10.09 16.52
N ASP A 179 0.15 9.81 15.69
CA ASP A 179 0.39 10.57 14.47
C ASP A 179 -0.31 9.95 13.26
N MET A 180 -0.17 8.64 13.06
CA MET A 180 -0.75 7.93 11.90
C MET A 180 -1.22 6.51 12.25
N PRO A 181 -2.14 6.36 13.21
CA PRO A 181 -2.60 5.06 13.68
C PRO A 181 -3.17 4.16 12.58
N HIS A 182 -3.84 4.74 11.59
CA HIS A 182 -4.49 3.96 10.53
C HIS A 182 -3.46 3.33 9.59
N THR A 183 -2.52 4.13 9.11
CA THR A 183 -1.47 3.71 8.18
C THR A 183 -0.51 2.72 8.84
N VAL A 184 -0.11 2.99 10.09
CA VAL A 184 0.77 2.11 10.86
C VAL A 184 0.11 0.76 11.12
N LEU A 185 -1.18 0.74 11.53
CA LEU A 185 -1.94 -0.49 11.68
C LEU A 185 -1.99 -1.30 10.37
N TRP A 186 -2.28 -0.65 9.25
CA TRP A 186 -2.35 -1.32 7.94
C TRP A 186 -1.02 -1.96 7.55
N PHE A 187 0.07 -1.21 7.71
CA PHE A 187 1.39 -1.70 7.39
C PHE A 187 1.79 -2.89 8.28
N LEU A 188 1.54 -2.79 9.59
CA LEU A 188 1.81 -3.89 10.51
C LEU A 188 0.94 -5.12 10.24
N ASP A 189 -0.33 -4.96 9.84
CA ASP A 189 -1.17 -6.08 9.42
C ASP A 189 -0.62 -6.77 8.16
N GLN A 190 -0.05 -6.02 7.21
CA GLN A 190 0.61 -6.60 6.03
C GLN A 190 1.90 -7.36 6.38
N VAL A 191 2.71 -6.81 7.30
CA VAL A 191 3.94 -7.42 7.79
C VAL A 191 3.66 -8.68 8.61
N ASP A 192 2.72 -8.63 9.54
CA ASP A 192 2.29 -9.75 10.39
C ASP A 192 1.79 -10.94 9.57
N ARG A 193 1.08 -10.65 8.46
CA ARG A 193 0.59 -11.64 7.49
C ARG A 193 1.65 -12.10 6.49
N ARG A 194 2.88 -11.60 6.59
CA ARG A 194 4.02 -11.92 5.70
C ARG A 194 3.73 -11.63 4.22
N LEU A 195 2.93 -10.61 3.93
CA LEU A 195 2.53 -10.32 2.54
C LEU A 195 3.70 -9.81 1.69
N TYR A 196 4.71 -9.21 2.34
CA TYR A 196 5.92 -8.73 1.67
C TYR A 196 7.01 -9.81 1.50
N ASP A 197 6.85 -11.00 2.07
CA ASP A 197 7.83 -12.09 1.87
C ASP A 197 7.78 -12.55 0.41
N GLY A 198 8.93 -12.54 -0.26
CA GLY A 198 9.01 -12.87 -1.69
C GLY A 198 8.62 -11.72 -2.63
N CYS A 199 8.36 -10.52 -2.10
CA CYS A 199 8.20 -9.31 -2.90
C CYS A 199 9.55 -8.76 -3.38
N SER A 200 9.56 -7.56 -3.97
CA SER A 200 10.80 -6.89 -4.36
C SER A 200 10.71 -5.37 -4.40
N PHE A 201 11.89 -4.74 -4.24
CA PHE A 201 12.13 -3.42 -4.81
C PHE A 201 12.29 -3.57 -6.32
N HIS A 202 11.36 -2.97 -7.06
CA HIS A 202 11.19 -3.21 -8.49
C HIS A 202 11.27 -1.92 -9.33
N ARG A 203 11.36 -0.76 -8.69
CA ARG A 203 11.40 0.53 -9.35
C ARG A 203 12.35 1.49 -8.65
N ASN A 204 13.16 2.20 -9.43
CA ASN A 204 14.09 3.23 -8.99
C ASN A 204 13.81 4.54 -9.73
N ALA A 205 13.00 5.43 -9.15
CA ALA A 205 12.53 6.63 -9.82
C ALA A 205 13.48 7.84 -9.69
N GLY A 206 14.72 7.62 -9.25
CA GLY A 206 15.71 8.69 -9.04
C GLY A 206 15.53 9.47 -7.73
N HIS A 207 14.30 9.70 -7.29
CA HIS A 207 14.00 10.37 -6.01
C HIS A 207 13.45 9.42 -4.94
N VAL A 208 13.02 8.22 -5.33
CA VAL A 208 12.54 7.15 -4.46
C VAL A 208 12.96 5.78 -5.01
N ILE A 209 13.12 4.80 -4.13
CA ILE A 209 13.09 3.37 -4.48
C ILE A 209 11.76 2.77 -4.00
N GLN A 210 11.07 2.03 -4.86
CA GLN A 210 9.73 1.52 -4.60
C GLN A 210 9.74 -0.01 -4.54
N GLY A 211 9.11 -0.56 -3.51
CA GLY A 211 8.93 -1.98 -3.25
C GLY A 211 7.47 -2.36 -3.09
N GLY A 212 7.15 -3.63 -3.33
CA GLY A 212 5.77 -4.13 -3.29
C GLY A 212 5.62 -5.48 -4.00
N PRO A 213 4.39 -5.95 -4.30
CA PRO A 213 4.07 -7.27 -4.84
C PRO A 213 4.53 -7.49 -6.29
N ALA A 214 5.84 -7.37 -6.52
CA ALA A 214 6.53 -7.70 -7.74
C ALA A 214 7.42 -8.94 -7.53
N PRO A 215 7.46 -9.88 -8.50
CA PRO A 215 8.21 -11.13 -8.37
C PRO A 215 9.71 -10.85 -8.34
N ASN A 216 10.50 -11.68 -7.63
CA ASN A 216 11.96 -11.53 -7.55
C ASN A 216 12.72 -12.74 -8.12
N PHE A 217 14.05 -12.72 -8.05
CA PHE A 217 14.92 -13.79 -8.59
C PHE A 217 15.06 -15.03 -7.70
N LEU A 218 14.69 -14.96 -6.41
CA LEU A 218 14.78 -16.07 -5.45
C LEU A 218 13.61 -17.04 -5.56
N THR A 219 12.45 -16.54 -5.99
CA THR A 219 11.23 -17.34 -6.13
C THR A 219 10.80 -17.36 -7.60
N PRO A 220 10.28 -18.48 -8.13
CA PRO A 220 9.63 -18.47 -9.44
C PRO A 220 8.59 -17.35 -9.50
N PRO A 221 8.35 -16.72 -10.67
CA PRO A 221 7.36 -15.67 -10.81
C PRO A 221 6.01 -16.08 -10.19
N ASN A 222 5.69 -15.53 -9.03
CA ASN A 222 4.47 -15.84 -8.32
C ASN A 222 3.39 -14.82 -8.70
N ALA A 223 2.56 -15.17 -9.68
CA ALA A 223 1.41 -14.36 -10.08
C ALA A 223 0.40 -14.12 -8.94
N GLY A 224 0.53 -14.85 -7.83
CA GLY A 224 -0.29 -14.72 -6.63
C GLY A 224 0.06 -13.57 -5.70
N LEU A 225 1.20 -12.88 -5.82
CA LEU A 225 1.61 -11.85 -4.86
C LEU A 225 0.56 -10.75 -4.70
N VAL A 226 0.13 -10.12 -5.80
CA VAL A 226 -0.93 -9.10 -5.78
C VAL A 226 -2.26 -9.68 -5.28
N LYS A 227 -2.55 -10.94 -5.60
CA LYS A 227 -3.78 -11.62 -5.19
C LYS A 227 -3.81 -11.80 -3.67
N HIS A 228 -2.69 -12.13 -3.03
CA HIS A 228 -2.62 -12.29 -1.58
C HIS A 228 -2.94 -10.99 -0.83
N PHE A 229 -2.42 -9.85 -1.30
CA PHE A 229 -2.80 -8.55 -0.74
C PHE A 229 -4.31 -8.30 -0.87
N LYS A 230 -4.90 -8.53 -2.04
CA LYS A 230 -6.35 -8.36 -2.26
C LYS A 230 -7.21 -9.29 -1.40
N GLU A 231 -6.84 -10.57 -1.31
CA GLU A 231 -7.57 -11.55 -0.50
C GLU A 231 -7.43 -11.28 1.00
N SER A 232 -6.38 -10.57 1.42
CA SER A 232 -6.18 -10.16 2.81
C SER A 232 -7.02 -8.93 3.22
N GLY A 233 -7.52 -8.16 2.26
CA GLY A 233 -8.30 -6.93 2.51
C GLY A 233 -7.48 -5.77 3.09
N VAL A 234 -6.16 -5.85 3.05
CA VAL A 234 -5.23 -4.80 3.48
C VAL A 234 -4.31 -4.36 2.34
N GLU A 235 -4.74 -4.45 1.09
CA GLU A 235 -3.92 -4.05 -0.06
C GLU A 235 -3.67 -2.55 -0.13
N SER A 236 -4.56 -1.72 0.41
CA SER A 236 -4.39 -0.27 0.42
C SER A 236 -5.02 0.35 1.67
N VAL A 237 -4.49 1.49 2.11
CA VAL A 237 -5.08 2.28 3.20
C VAL A 237 -6.45 2.82 2.79
N LEU A 238 -7.33 3.03 3.75
CA LEU A 238 -8.68 3.50 3.44
C LEU A 238 -8.71 4.99 3.10
N PHE A 239 -7.75 5.74 3.60
CA PHE A 239 -7.56 7.15 3.28
C PHE A 239 -6.10 7.54 3.38
N GLN A 240 -5.76 8.62 2.70
CA GLN A 240 -4.47 9.27 2.85
C GLN A 240 -4.40 9.96 4.23
N GLU A 241 -3.69 9.33 5.15
CA GLU A 241 -3.38 9.83 6.48
C GLU A 241 -1.99 10.48 6.44
N TYR A 242 -1.86 11.67 7.00
CA TYR A 242 -0.63 12.45 6.93
C TYR A 242 -0.38 13.17 8.25
N SER A 243 0.89 13.18 8.68
CA SER A 243 1.35 13.96 9.83
C SER A 243 2.56 14.79 9.42
N GLU A 244 2.56 16.08 9.77
CA GLU A 244 3.70 16.98 9.53
C GLU A 244 4.97 16.55 10.28
N LYS A 245 4.84 15.70 11.30
CA LYS A 245 5.98 15.11 12.03
C LYS A 245 6.71 14.04 11.22
N TYR A 246 6.10 13.54 10.16
CA TYR A 246 6.68 12.57 9.24
C TYR A 246 6.72 13.14 7.82
N PRO A 247 7.54 14.19 7.57
CA PRO A 247 7.68 14.74 6.23
C PRO A 247 8.35 13.73 5.30
N HIS A 248 8.21 13.91 3.99
CA HIS A 248 8.82 13.05 2.99
C HIS A 248 10.30 13.40 2.77
N VAL A 249 11.13 13.34 3.81
CA VAL A 249 12.57 13.65 3.70
C VAL A 249 13.39 12.40 3.32
N LYS A 250 14.68 12.57 3.07
CA LYS A 250 15.56 11.43 2.75
C LYS A 250 15.47 10.35 3.84
N TYR A 251 15.34 9.11 3.40
CA TYR A 251 15.17 7.90 4.19
C TYR A 251 13.85 7.73 4.95
N THR A 252 12.81 8.51 4.63
CA THR A 252 11.45 8.19 5.08
C THR A 252 10.75 7.24 4.12
N LEU A 253 9.78 6.50 4.63
CA LEU A 253 8.94 5.60 3.85
C LEU A 253 7.53 6.13 3.74
N GLY A 254 6.94 5.96 2.55
CA GLY A 254 5.52 6.17 2.38
C GLY A 254 4.87 5.15 1.45
N TYR A 255 3.54 5.13 1.44
CA TYR A 255 2.79 4.32 0.49
C TYR A 255 2.73 4.99 -0.89
N ALA A 256 2.94 4.21 -1.95
CA ALA A 256 2.74 4.65 -3.31
C ALA A 256 1.28 4.46 -3.74
N GLY A 257 0.82 5.31 -4.67
CA GLY A 257 -0.51 5.18 -5.28
C GLY A 257 -1.65 5.80 -4.48
N ARG A 258 -2.85 5.82 -5.06
CA ARG A 258 -4.08 6.36 -4.45
C ARG A 258 -5.27 5.44 -4.70
N PRO A 259 -5.90 4.88 -3.65
CA PRO A 259 -5.45 4.87 -2.26
C PRO A 259 -4.04 4.26 -2.10
N GLY A 260 -3.29 4.65 -1.07
CA GLY A 260 -1.89 4.23 -0.89
C GLY A 260 -1.75 2.74 -0.60
N GLY A 261 -0.77 2.07 -1.21
CA GLY A 261 -0.47 0.65 -1.05
C GLY A 261 -0.89 -0.22 -2.24
N PRO A 262 -0.44 -1.50 -2.31
CA PRO A 262 0.46 -2.16 -1.35
C PRO A 262 1.92 -1.80 -1.60
N ASP A 263 2.21 -1.12 -2.70
CA ASP A 263 3.53 -0.59 -2.98
C ASP A 263 3.87 0.49 -1.94
N PHE A 264 5.09 0.42 -1.41
CA PHE A 264 5.69 1.46 -0.57
C PHE A 264 6.96 1.96 -1.24
N TYR A 265 7.49 3.08 -0.77
CA TYR A 265 8.76 3.61 -1.24
C TYR A 265 9.62 4.09 -0.09
N ILE A 266 10.93 4.16 -0.32
CA ILE A 266 11.91 4.87 0.51
C ILE A 266 12.34 6.12 -0.26
N SER A 267 12.17 7.29 0.36
CA SER A 267 12.66 8.57 -0.16
C SER A 267 14.18 8.59 -0.19
N MET A 268 14.76 8.92 -1.33
CA MET A 268 16.23 9.03 -1.50
C MET A 268 16.73 10.48 -1.50
N GLN A 269 15.80 11.43 -1.35
CA GLN A 269 16.03 12.87 -1.24
C GLN A 269 14.85 13.51 -0.50
N ASP A 270 14.89 14.83 -0.27
CA ASP A 270 13.72 15.55 0.21
C ASP A 270 12.65 15.65 -0.89
N ASN A 271 11.53 15.00 -0.60
CA ASN A 271 10.37 14.80 -1.44
C ASN A 271 9.12 15.46 -0.80
N THR A 272 9.27 16.26 0.26
CA THR A 272 8.16 16.89 0.99
C THR A 272 7.24 17.66 0.06
N ARG A 273 7.82 18.40 -0.90
CA ARG A 273 7.02 19.11 -1.90
C ARG A 273 6.33 18.19 -2.90
N ASN A 274 6.91 17.04 -3.26
CA ASN A 274 6.38 16.19 -4.33
C ASN A 274 5.32 15.21 -3.83
N HIS A 275 5.54 14.64 -2.64
CA HIS A 275 4.69 13.61 -2.05
C HIS A 275 3.88 14.11 -0.84
N GLY A 276 4.21 15.27 -0.29
CA GLY A 276 3.43 15.93 0.75
C GLY A 276 2.17 16.63 0.22
N PRO A 277 1.44 17.34 1.09
CA PRO A 277 0.23 18.07 0.72
C PRO A 277 0.52 19.06 -0.42
N GLY A 278 -0.29 19.07 -1.47
CA GLY A 278 -0.11 19.94 -2.64
C GLY A 278 0.85 19.42 -3.71
N GLY A 279 1.52 18.28 -3.49
CA GLY A 279 2.71 17.93 -4.25
C GLY A 279 2.50 17.28 -5.62
N GLN A 280 1.39 16.56 -5.80
CA GLN A 280 1.10 15.84 -7.04
C GLN A 280 -0.14 16.45 -7.70
N GLY A 281 0.12 17.37 -8.63
CA GLY A 281 -0.90 18.11 -9.36
C GLY A 281 -1.81 17.25 -10.26
N SER A 282 -1.57 15.95 -10.37
CA SER A 282 -2.45 15.01 -11.06
C SER A 282 -3.62 14.50 -10.19
N TYR A 283 -3.71 14.91 -8.93
CA TYR A 283 -4.71 14.40 -8.01
C TYR A 283 -6.00 15.23 -7.97
N GLU A 284 -7.10 14.53 -7.75
CA GLU A 284 -8.43 15.13 -7.61
C GLU A 284 -8.50 16.05 -6.40
N ASP A 285 -7.84 15.67 -5.30
CA ASP A 285 -7.71 16.49 -4.11
C ASP A 285 -6.26 16.96 -3.95
N PRO A 286 -5.95 18.25 -4.25
CA PRO A 286 -4.59 18.76 -4.13
C PRO A 286 -4.12 18.79 -2.67
N THR A 287 -5.01 18.68 -1.68
CA THR A 287 -4.61 18.70 -0.26
C THR A 287 -4.15 17.34 0.25
N GLU A 288 -4.44 16.25 -0.47
CA GLU A 288 -4.06 14.91 -0.04
C GLU A 288 -2.58 14.64 -0.31
N ALA A 289 -1.87 14.14 0.70
CA ALA A 289 -0.47 13.70 0.64
C ALA A 289 -0.37 12.18 0.52
N ASP A 290 0.78 11.66 0.13
CA ASP A 290 1.06 10.24 0.35
C ASP A 290 1.26 10.00 1.86
N PRO A 291 0.88 8.84 2.43
CA PRO A 291 1.14 8.53 3.82
C PRO A 291 2.62 8.25 3.98
N CYS A 292 3.35 9.14 4.65
CA CYS A 292 4.75 8.95 5.02
C CYS A 292 4.79 8.44 6.46
N PHE A 293 4.98 7.14 6.68
CA PHE A 293 4.66 6.51 7.96
C PHE A 293 5.83 5.83 8.66
N ALA A 294 7.03 5.90 8.10
CA ALA A 294 8.21 5.35 8.74
C ALA A 294 9.49 6.08 8.33
N LYS A 295 10.59 5.78 9.02
CA LYS A 295 11.94 6.23 8.66
C LYS A 295 12.92 5.08 8.82
N VAL A 296 13.94 5.03 7.97
CA VAL A 296 15.08 4.11 8.15
C VAL A 296 15.86 4.55 9.39
N VAL A 297 16.15 3.60 10.27
CA VAL A 297 17.00 3.79 11.46
C VAL A 297 18.29 2.97 11.39
N GLN A 298 18.32 1.92 10.57
CA GLN A 298 19.52 1.13 10.28
C GLN A 298 19.51 0.65 8.82
N GLY A 299 20.69 0.44 8.22
CA GLY A 299 20.79 -0.03 6.84
C GLY A 299 20.75 1.09 5.79
N PHE A 300 21.14 2.32 6.14
CA PHE A 300 21.21 3.45 5.20
C PHE A 300 22.06 3.13 3.96
N ALA A 301 23.21 2.48 4.16
CA ALA A 301 24.10 2.04 3.06
C ALA A 301 23.41 1.01 2.14
N VAL A 302 22.52 0.19 2.68
CA VAL A 302 21.72 -0.78 1.92
C VAL A 302 20.70 -0.05 1.06
N ALA A 303 19.97 0.92 1.62
CA ALA A 303 19.05 1.75 0.84
C ALA A 303 19.77 2.51 -0.28
N ASP A 304 20.93 3.11 0.01
CA ASP A 304 21.76 3.78 -1.00
C ASP A 304 22.29 2.80 -2.07
N ARG A 305 22.64 1.56 -1.69
CA ARG A 305 23.04 0.51 -2.64
C ARG A 305 21.89 0.13 -3.57
N ILE A 306 20.68 -0.08 -3.03
CA ILE A 306 19.48 -0.35 -3.85
C ILE A 306 19.23 0.81 -4.83
N HIS A 307 19.44 2.06 -4.39
CA HIS A 307 19.25 3.24 -5.21
C HIS A 307 20.25 3.38 -6.38
N LYS A 308 21.36 2.63 -6.37
CA LYS A 308 22.30 2.52 -7.52
C LYS A 308 21.86 1.49 -8.56
N SER A 309 20.74 0.79 -8.36
CA SER A 309 20.24 -0.21 -9.31
C SER A 309 19.96 0.41 -10.68
N ALA A 310 20.47 -0.23 -11.73
CA ALA A 310 20.20 0.15 -13.11
C ALA A 310 18.71 0.00 -13.44
N VAL A 311 18.21 0.89 -14.30
CA VAL A 311 16.82 0.90 -14.75
C VAL A 311 16.72 0.55 -16.24
N GLN A 312 15.61 -0.06 -16.64
CA GLN A 312 15.31 -0.35 -18.04
C GLN A 312 14.89 0.95 -18.72
N GLU A 313 15.47 1.26 -19.88
CA GLU A 313 15.11 2.45 -20.65
C GLU A 313 13.65 2.34 -21.15
N GLY A 314 12.90 3.45 -21.12
CA GLY A 314 11.48 3.48 -21.54
C GLY A 314 10.47 2.79 -20.61
N SER A 315 10.90 2.19 -19.50
CA SER A 315 10.08 1.28 -18.66
C SER A 315 9.38 1.93 -17.45
N TYR A 316 9.15 3.24 -17.46
CA TYR A 316 8.73 3.98 -16.26
C TYR A 316 9.67 3.77 -15.04
N LYS A 317 10.97 3.65 -15.32
CA LYS A 317 12.04 3.47 -14.33
C LYS A 317 11.99 2.14 -13.55
N ARG A 318 11.46 1.09 -14.19
CA ARG A 318 11.56 -0.28 -13.70
C ARG A 318 13.04 -0.68 -13.59
N MET A 319 13.42 -1.34 -12.49
CA MET A 319 14.79 -1.84 -12.32
C MET A 319 15.08 -2.97 -13.32
N GLN A 320 16.32 -3.07 -13.80
CA GLN A 320 16.76 -4.17 -14.67
C GLN A 320 16.76 -5.49 -13.90
N HIS A 321 17.29 -5.45 -12.68
CA HIS A 321 17.32 -6.55 -11.72
C HIS A 321 16.66 -6.08 -10.44
N TYR A 322 15.69 -6.85 -9.95
CA TYR A 322 14.96 -6.49 -8.74
C TYR A 322 15.73 -6.92 -7.50
N VAL A 323 15.62 -6.13 -6.44
CA VAL A 323 16.16 -6.51 -5.12
C VAL A 323 15.05 -7.24 -4.37
N ALA A 324 15.29 -8.51 -4.03
CA ALA A 324 14.30 -9.35 -3.38
C ALA A 324 14.08 -8.90 -1.94
N ILE A 325 12.83 -8.85 -1.50
CA ILE A 325 12.47 -8.79 -0.08
C ILE A 325 12.34 -10.24 0.37
N LYS A 326 13.35 -10.76 1.06
CA LYS A 326 13.36 -12.15 1.55
C LYS A 326 12.33 -12.31 2.66
N THR A 327 12.45 -11.46 3.68
CA THR A 327 11.50 -11.41 4.78
C THR A 327 11.27 -9.97 5.22
N MET A 328 10.05 -9.69 5.68
CA MET A 328 9.73 -8.46 6.40
C MET A 328 9.05 -8.82 7.71
N ARG A 329 9.60 -8.39 8.85
CA ARG A 329 9.12 -8.80 10.18
C ARG A 329 9.26 -7.70 11.21
N MET A 330 8.36 -7.69 12.18
CA MET A 330 8.50 -6.87 13.37
C MET A 330 9.69 -7.35 14.21
N VAL A 331 10.43 -6.43 14.81
CA VAL A 331 11.57 -6.73 15.68
C VAL A 331 11.54 -5.88 16.95
N GLN A 332 12.19 -6.37 18.00
CA GLN A 332 12.61 -5.51 19.10
C GLN A 332 13.90 -4.82 18.69
N TYR A 333 13.91 -3.49 18.71
CA TYR A 333 15.08 -2.69 18.39
C TYR A 333 15.50 -1.92 19.64
N ASP A 334 16.74 -2.14 20.05
CA ASP A 334 17.38 -1.36 21.09
C ASP A 334 18.32 -0.34 20.43
N PRO A 335 17.96 0.95 20.41
CA PRO A 335 18.79 1.98 19.79
C PRO A 335 20.15 2.16 20.48
N GLU A 336 20.30 1.74 21.74
CA GLU A 336 21.57 1.81 22.46
C GLU A 336 22.53 0.69 22.06
N ALA A 337 22.00 -0.47 21.66
CA ALA A 337 22.82 -1.60 21.21
C ALA A 337 23.40 -1.43 19.79
N ALA A 338 22.93 -0.43 19.03
CA ALA A 338 23.30 -0.21 17.63
C ALA A 338 24.40 0.85 17.41
N GLN A 339 24.92 1.46 18.48
CA GLN A 339 26.01 2.46 18.44
C GLN A 339 27.38 1.82 18.74
#